data_AF-A0A9D7IHU6-F1
#
_entry.id   AF-A0A9D7IHU6-F1
#
_cell.length_a   1.000
_cell.length_b   1.000
_cell.length_c   1.000
_cell.angle_alpha   90.00
_cell.angle_beta   90.00
_cell.angle_gamma   90.00
#
_symmetry.space_group_name_H-M   'P 1'
#
loop_
_entity.id
_entity.type
_entity.pdbx_description
1 polymer ?
#
loop_
_entity_poly.entity_id
_entity_poly.type
_entity_poly.pdbx_seq_one_letter_code
_entity_poly.pdbx_strand_id
1 'polypeptide(L)'
;RATATRFGGKPTRAETIHLTLAFLGDVPEAQLPLLRQTAQSIRAEPFVLEIDCLGFWNKNHLLWVGNALPNVALAELIERLQQALIEAGFAVDGRNRIFTPHITLIRKTS
;
A
#
# COMPACT_ATOMS: atom_id res chain seq x y z
N ARG A 1 -5.25 -1.69 20.43
CA ARG A 1 -4.97 -2.81 21.36
C ARG A 1 -6.14 -3.81 21.43
N ALA A 2 -7.40 -3.38 21.56
CA ALA A 2 -8.56 -4.27 21.62
C ALA A 2 -8.72 -5.25 20.43
N THR A 3 -8.42 -4.82 19.20
CA THR A 3 -8.56 -5.65 17.99
C THR A 3 -7.58 -6.83 17.96
N ALA A 4 -6.32 -6.64 18.37
CA ALA A 4 -5.34 -7.75 18.44
C ALA A 4 -5.65 -8.74 19.57
N THR A 5 -6.22 -8.26 20.68
CA THR A 5 -6.70 -9.16 21.74
C THR A 5 -7.86 -10.05 21.25
N ARG A 6 -8.70 -9.53 20.35
CA ARG A 6 -9.84 -10.27 19.77
C ARG A 6 -9.45 -11.25 18.65
N PHE A 7 -8.49 -10.89 17.80
CA PHE A 7 -8.13 -11.67 16.60
C PHE A 7 -6.78 -12.39 16.69
N GLY A 8 -6.07 -12.27 17.83
CA GLY A 8 -4.72 -12.79 17.99
C GLY A 8 -3.68 -12.06 17.13
N GLY A 9 -2.40 -12.40 17.29
CA GLY A 9 -1.31 -11.87 16.48
C GLY A 9 -0.71 -10.54 16.96
N LYS A 10 0.06 -9.89 16.07
CA LYS A 10 0.83 -8.68 16.37
C LYS A 10 0.21 -7.46 15.69
N PRO A 11 -0.26 -6.45 16.44
CA PRO A 11 -0.81 -5.24 15.85
C PRO A 11 0.29 -4.45 15.12
N THR A 12 -0.08 -3.82 14.01
CA THR A 12 0.73 -2.78 13.36
C THR A 12 0.88 -1.60 14.32
N ARG A 13 2.09 -1.05 14.42
CA ARG A 13 2.35 0.15 15.23
C ARG A 13 1.63 1.34 14.59
N ALA A 14 0.97 2.16 15.40
CA ALA A 14 0.12 3.25 14.90
C ALA A 14 0.88 4.19 13.95
N GLU A 15 2.11 4.53 14.31
CA GLU A 15 3.03 5.37 13.54
C GLU A 15 3.50 4.76 12.21
N THR A 16 3.25 3.47 11.98
CA THR A 16 3.60 2.77 10.73
C THR A 16 2.37 2.37 9.91
N ILE A 17 1.17 2.80 10.30
CA ILE A 17 -0.04 2.54 9.53
C ILE A 17 0.04 3.30 8.21
N HIS A 18 -0.04 2.57 7.10
CA HIS A 18 -0.02 3.15 5.76
C HIS A 18 -0.77 2.26 4.77
N LEU A 19 -1.15 2.87 3.65
CA LEU A 19 -1.58 2.20 2.42
C LEU A 19 -0.38 2.13 1.47
N THR A 20 0.06 0.94 1.09
CA THR A 20 1.17 0.81 0.13
C THR A 20 0.68 1.03 -1.30
N LEU A 21 1.30 1.96 -2.05
CA LEU A 21 0.94 2.25 -3.45
C LEU A 21 1.79 1.47 -4.46
N ALA A 22 3.04 1.18 -4.12
CA ALA A 22 3.98 0.44 -4.94
C ALA A 22 4.99 -0.32 -4.05
N PHE A 23 5.31 -1.55 -4.44
CA PHE A 23 6.41 -2.33 -3.87
C PHE A 23 7.57 -2.34 -4.86
N LEU A 24 8.75 -1.91 -4.44
CA LEU A 24 9.93 -1.75 -5.32
C LEU A 24 11.02 -2.81 -5.08
N GLY A 25 10.80 -3.72 -4.12
CA GLY A 25 11.84 -4.63 -3.65
C GLY A 25 13.04 -3.87 -3.10
N ASP A 26 14.23 -4.42 -3.36
CA ASP A 26 15.50 -3.80 -2.98
C ASP A 26 15.90 -2.74 -4.00
N VAL A 27 16.10 -1.51 -3.53
CA VAL A 27 16.56 -0.38 -4.35
C VAL A 27 17.97 0.01 -3.89
N PRO A 28 18.97 0.11 -4.80
CA PRO A 28 20.31 0.58 -4.44
C PRO A 28 20.27 1.98 -3.82
N GLU A 29 21.04 2.19 -2.74
CA GLU A 29 21.04 3.46 -2.00
C GLU A 29 21.37 4.67 -2.90
N ALA A 30 22.29 4.48 -3.86
CA ALA A 30 22.67 5.49 -4.84
C ALA A 30 21.50 5.99 -5.72
N GLN A 31 20.42 5.20 -5.86
CA GLN A 31 19.24 5.58 -6.62
C GLN A 31 18.15 6.26 -5.79
N LEU A 32 18.29 6.33 -4.46
CA LEU A 32 17.30 6.97 -3.59
C LEU A 32 17.03 8.45 -3.92
N PRO A 33 18.01 9.28 -4.32
CA PRO A 33 17.73 10.64 -4.76
C PRO A 33 16.78 10.70 -5.96
N LEU A 34 17.04 9.88 -6.99
CA LEU A 34 16.17 9.78 -8.17
C LEU A 34 14.79 9.25 -7.79
N LEU A 35 14.72 8.21 -6.96
CA LEU A 35 13.46 7.63 -6.49
C LEU A 35 12.58 8.69 -5.81
N ARG A 36 13.17 9.49 -4.91
CA ARG A 36 12.47 10.58 -4.21
C ARG A 36 12.01 11.65 -5.19
N GLN A 37 12.86 12.06 -6.12
CA GLN A 37 12.52 13.06 -7.14
C GLN A 37 11.34 12.58 -8.01
N THR A 38 11.38 11.33 -8.46
CA THR A 38 10.30 10.72 -9.25
C THR A 38 8.99 10.66 -8.46
N ALA A 39 9.02 10.22 -7.20
CA ALA A 39 7.82 10.21 -6.37
C ALA A 39 7.28 11.63 -6.11
N GLN A 40 8.17 12.61 -5.93
CA GLN A 40 7.81 14.02 -5.72
C GLN A 40 7.29 14.74 -6.96
N SER A 41 7.48 14.20 -8.17
CA SER A 41 6.93 14.79 -9.40
C SER A 41 5.44 14.49 -9.57
N ILE A 42 4.94 13.44 -8.90
CA ILE A 42 3.55 13.03 -8.98
C ILE A 42 2.64 14.09 -8.37
N ARG A 43 1.52 14.36 -9.06
CA ARG A 43 0.46 15.26 -8.62
C ARG A 43 -0.85 14.49 -8.60
N ALA A 44 -1.65 14.74 -7.57
CA ALA A 44 -3.01 14.26 -7.45
C ALA A 44 -3.78 15.25 -6.58
N GLU A 45 -5.03 15.49 -6.94
CA GLU A 45 -5.94 16.26 -6.09
C GLU A 45 -6.26 15.45 -4.82
N PRO A 46 -6.46 16.11 -3.66
CA PRO A 46 -6.94 15.44 -2.46
C PRO A 46 -8.26 14.71 -2.72
N PHE A 47 -8.41 13.50 -2.18
CA PHE A 47 -9.61 12.70 -2.32
C PHE A 47 -9.96 11.99 -1.01
N VAL A 48 -11.21 11.55 -0.91
CA VAL A 48 -11.70 10.74 0.21
C VAL A 48 -11.51 9.27 -0.13
N LEU A 49 -10.91 8.53 0.81
CA LEU A 49 -10.85 7.08 0.77
C LEU A 49 -11.66 6.53 1.95
N GLU A 50 -12.81 5.94 1.66
CA GLU A 50 -13.65 5.29 2.66
C GLU A 50 -13.05 3.94 3.05
N ILE A 51 -12.83 3.74 4.35
CA ILE A 51 -12.29 2.49 4.89
C ILE A 51 -13.44 1.73 5.56
N ASP A 52 -14.17 0.97 4.75
CA ASP A 52 -15.44 0.33 5.09
C ASP A 52 -15.38 -1.21 5.00
N CYS A 53 -14.26 -1.76 4.55
CA CYS A 53 -14.06 -3.19 4.38
C CYS A 53 -13.03 -3.72 5.38
N LEU A 54 -13.35 -4.82 6.06
CA LEU A 54 -12.41 -5.62 6.85
C LEU A 54 -12.16 -6.95 6.13
N GLY A 55 -10.90 -7.25 5.86
CA GLY A 55 -10.50 -8.44 5.13
C GLY A 55 -9.44 -9.26 5.85
N PHE A 56 -9.36 -10.53 5.47
CA PHE A 56 -8.37 -11.47 5.99
C PHE A 56 -7.69 -12.25 4.86
N TRP A 57 -6.37 -12.28 4.85
CA TRP A 57 -5.59 -13.11 3.92
C TRP A 57 -4.98 -14.30 4.63
N ASN A 58 -5.56 -15.48 4.44
CA ASN A 58 -5.14 -16.75 5.05
C ASN A 58 -3.65 -17.04 4.82
N LYS A 59 -3.18 -16.94 3.57
CA LYS A 59 -1.80 -17.28 3.20
C LYS A 59 -0.75 -16.46 3.97
N ASN A 60 -1.09 -15.21 4.31
CA ASN A 60 -0.17 -14.28 4.94
C ASN A 60 -0.46 -14.07 6.44
N HIS A 61 -1.52 -14.69 6.96
CA HIS A 61 -2.02 -14.50 8.32
C HIS A 61 -2.15 -13.01 8.67
N LEU A 62 -2.88 -12.27 7.83
CA LEU A 62 -2.91 -10.81 7.85
C LEU A 62 -4.35 -10.28 7.86
N LEU A 63 -4.67 -9.51 8.89
CA LEU A 63 -5.92 -8.75 9.01
C LEU A 63 -5.68 -7.33 8.51
N TRP A 64 -6.53 -6.87 7.62
CA TRP A 64 -6.42 -5.57 6.97
C TRP A 64 -7.77 -4.89 6.82
N VAL A 65 -7.73 -3.57 6.64
CA VAL A 65 -8.90 -2.77 6.25
C VAL A 65 -8.64 -2.06 4.93
N GLY A 66 -9.70 -1.79 4.17
CA GLY A 66 -9.61 -1.11 2.88
C GLY A 66 -10.98 -0.58 2.46
N ASN A 67 -11.09 -0.21 1.20
CA ASN A 67 -12.34 0.20 0.58
C ASN A 67 -13.01 -0.98 -0.14
N ALA A 68 -14.31 -1.16 0.05
CA ALA A 68 -15.10 -2.21 -0.62
C ALA A 68 -15.31 -1.90 -2.12
N LEU A 69 -15.54 -0.63 -2.45
CA LEU A 69 -15.81 -0.17 -3.81
C LEU A 69 -14.57 0.47 -4.45
N PRO A 70 -14.34 0.31 -5.76
CA PRO A 70 -13.23 0.98 -6.45
C PRO A 70 -13.25 2.50 -6.24
N ASN A 71 -12.07 3.09 -6.02
CA ASN A 71 -11.89 4.53 -5.90
C ASN A 71 -11.03 5.02 -7.08
N VAL A 72 -11.62 5.81 -7.98
CA VAL A 72 -10.98 6.26 -9.22
C VAL A 72 -9.74 7.12 -8.93
N ALA A 73 -9.85 8.07 -7.99
CA ALA A 73 -8.74 8.96 -7.66
C ALA A 73 -7.52 8.19 -7.10
N LEU A 74 -7.76 7.16 -6.28
CA LEU A 74 -6.71 6.27 -5.80
C LEU A 74 -6.09 5.45 -6.94
N ALA A 75 -6.91 4.88 -7.82
CA ALA A 75 -6.42 4.10 -8.96
C ALA A 75 -5.52 4.94 -9.88
N GLU A 76 -5.94 6.17 -10.20
CA GLU A 76 -5.13 7.08 -11.00
C GLU A 76 -3.82 7.49 -10.30
N LEU A 77 -3.85 7.74 -8.98
CA LEU A 77 -2.63 8.05 -8.22
C LEU A 77 -1.62 6.91 -8.30
N ILE A 78 -2.09 5.67 -8.14
CA ILE A 78 -1.25 4.47 -8.23
C ILE A 78 -0.69 4.32 -9.63
N GLU A 79 -1.53 4.45 -10.66
CA GLU A 79 -1.11 4.32 -12.06
C GLU A 79 -0.05 5.36 -12.42
N ARG A 80 -0.28 6.64 -12.09
CA ARG A 80 0.68 7.73 -12.31
C ARG A 80 2.02 7.46 -11.61
N LEU A 81 1.98 7.06 -10.34
CA LEU A 81 3.19 6.76 -9.57
C LEU A 81 3.96 5.57 -10.17
N GLN A 82 3.28 4.44 -10.41
CA GLN A 82 3.92 3.23 -10.92
C GLN A 82 4.51 3.46 -12.32
N GLN A 83 3.80 4.18 -13.19
CA GLN A 83 4.30 4.49 -14.53
C GLN A 83 5.57 5.36 -14.48
N ALA A 84 5.57 6.43 -13.69
CA ALA A 84 6.73 7.29 -13.55
C ALA A 84 7.95 6.56 -12.96
N LEU A 85 7.73 5.66 -11.98
CA LEU A 85 8.79 4.84 -11.40
C LEU A 85 9.41 3.91 -12.46
N ILE A 86 8.58 3.31 -13.30
CA ILE A 86 9.04 2.41 -14.37
C ILE A 86 9.80 3.18 -15.45
N GLU A 87 9.32 4.35 -15.85
CA GLU A 87 10.02 5.24 -16.79
C GLU A 87 11.38 5.69 -16.26
N ALA A 88 11.49 5.87 -14.93
CA ALA A 88 12.75 6.16 -14.25
C ALA A 88 13.64 4.93 -14.04
N GLY A 89 13.23 3.74 -14.50
CA GLY A 89 14.01 2.50 -14.47
C GLY A 89 13.86 1.66 -13.21
N PHE A 90 12.88 1.95 -12.34
CA PHE A 90 12.61 1.13 -11.15
C PHE A 90 11.71 -0.07 -11.47
N ALA A 91 12.02 -1.21 -10.86
CA ALA A 91 11.11 -2.36 -10.86
C ALA A 91 9.93 -2.10 -9.92
N VAL A 92 8.72 -2.41 -10.37
CA VAL A 92 7.49 -2.34 -9.55
C VAL A 92 6.86 -3.72 -9.52
N ASP A 93 6.80 -4.31 -8.32
CA ASP A 93 6.23 -5.63 -8.11
C ASP A 93 4.72 -5.63 -8.35
N GLY A 94 4.24 -6.68 -9.02
CA GLY A 94 2.82 -6.93 -9.14
C GLY A 94 2.05 -5.98 -10.07
N ARG A 95 2.72 -5.23 -10.95
CA ARG A 95 2.09 -4.34 -11.96
C ARG A 95 0.92 -4.99 -12.71
N ASN A 96 1.05 -6.26 -13.07
CA ASN A 96 0.04 -6.99 -13.84
C ASN A 96 -1.05 -7.63 -12.97
N ARG A 97 -1.05 -7.37 -11.66
CA ARG A 97 -2.05 -7.90 -10.72
C ARG A 97 -3.06 -6.81 -10.39
N ILE A 98 -4.29 -7.25 -10.13
CA ILE A 98 -5.32 -6.35 -9.60
C ILE A 98 -4.81 -5.80 -8.26
N PHE A 99 -4.67 -4.49 -8.19
CA PHE A 99 -4.29 -3.81 -6.97
C PHE A 99 -5.43 -3.92 -5.95
N THR A 100 -5.12 -4.44 -4.76
CA THR A 100 -6.06 -4.48 -3.64
C THR A 100 -5.63 -3.45 -2.60
N PRO A 101 -6.29 -2.28 -2.52
CA PRO A 101 -5.99 -1.28 -1.50
C PRO A 101 -6.24 -1.86 -0.11
N HIS A 102 -5.19 -1.92 0.69
CA HIS A 102 -5.28 -2.47 2.04
C HIS A 102 -4.31 -1.78 2.99
N ILE A 103 -4.78 -1.58 4.21
CA ILE A 103 -4.04 -1.07 5.35
C ILE A 103 -3.92 -2.23 6.33
N THR A 104 -2.70 -2.69 6.57
CA THR A 104 -2.46 -3.82 7.47
C THR A 104 -2.66 -3.39 8.93
N LEU A 105 -3.59 -4.04 9.64
CA LEU A 105 -3.82 -3.78 11.06
C LEU A 105 -3.15 -4.81 11.97
N ILE A 106 -3.14 -6.08 11.57
CA ILE A 106 -2.57 -7.16 12.38
C ILE A 106 -1.84 -8.14 11.46
N ARG A 107 -0.65 -8.55 11.88
CA ARG A 107 0.17 -9.57 11.22
C ARG A 107 0.28 -10.80 12.11
N LYS A 108 0.53 -11.97 11.53
CA LYS A 108 0.70 -13.24 12.26
C LYS A 108 -0.51 -13.56 13.14
N THR A 109 -1.70 -13.30 12.63
CA THR A 109 -2.95 -13.71 13.28
C THR A 109 -3.02 -15.24 13.31
N SER A 110 -3.31 -15.78 14.49
CA SER A 110 -3.51 -17.21 14.75
C SER A 110 -4.92 -17.65 14.42
#